data_AF-A0A924N433-F1
#
_entry.id   AF-A0A924N433-F1
#
_cell.length_a   1.000
_cell.length_b   1.000
_cell.length_c   1.000
_cell.angle_alpha   90.00
_cell.angle_beta   90.00
_cell.angle_gamma   90.00
#
_symmetry.space_group_name_H-M   'P 1'
#
loop_
_entity.id
_entity.type
_entity.pdbx_description
1 polymer ?
#
loop_
_entity_poly.entity_id
_entity_poly.type
_entity_poly.pdbx_seq_one_letter_code
_entity_poly.pdbx_strand_id
1 'polypeptide(L)'
;NPYRSRYSMKKPAASNHISRTHPKLVHRYGPYEWMDPGEPAVRKLTEDVVLDLVRRYDIDGVHMDDYFYPYPETQRVRRKVKEIPFPDDATYKRYRRGGGTLSRDDWRRHNVDLLVKELNDGVHAVKPWVRFGVSPFGIWRPGHPASVRGLDQYAVLYADAKKWLNEGWVDYLTPQLYWAVDKPEQRYDQLLRWWVGENLFGRHIWPGNYTGKVAFTNSSAWRTDEILEQIRLTRAQPGATGNVHFSMKVLQQNPDQLVERLQREAYAAPALVPASRWLPSSGYSAPVVATRIDTRSGDRVVDLSLAKAVPNGPWLWAIQTRTDAGWRTEIVPGVEHTHVVAPRGSVQPTEIRVRAVDRVGNASAETRLSTQR
;
A
#
# COMPACT_ATOMS: atom_id res chain seq x y z
N ASN A 1 3.91 4.24 -12.44
CA ASN A 1 5.29 4.49 -12.88
C ASN A 1 5.49 6.01 -12.96
N PRO A 2 6.38 6.58 -12.14
CA PRO A 2 6.64 8.03 -12.06
C PRO A 2 7.42 8.60 -13.25
N TYR A 3 8.01 7.76 -14.11
CA TYR A 3 8.90 8.19 -15.17
C TYR A 3 8.42 7.83 -16.58
N ARG A 4 7.58 6.80 -16.77
CA ARG A 4 7.08 6.45 -18.11
C ARG A 4 6.10 7.52 -18.61
N SER A 5 6.52 8.31 -19.60
CA SER A 5 5.67 9.36 -20.18
C SER A 5 4.70 8.80 -21.22
N ARG A 6 5.09 7.80 -22.01
CA ARG A 6 4.19 7.18 -23.00
C ARG A 6 4.38 5.67 -23.13
N TYR A 7 3.28 4.95 -22.95
CA TYR A 7 3.19 3.50 -23.20
C TYR A 7 2.85 3.15 -24.66
N SER A 8 2.17 4.05 -25.38
CA SER A 8 1.74 3.81 -26.76
C SER A 8 1.94 5.04 -27.63
N MET A 9 2.54 4.81 -28.79
CA MET A 9 2.82 5.82 -29.80
C MET A 9 1.79 5.81 -30.94
N LYS A 10 0.71 5.02 -30.83
CA LYS A 10 -0.31 4.88 -31.88
C LYS A 10 -1.11 6.16 -32.16
N LYS A 11 -1.23 7.06 -31.18
CA LYS A 11 -1.89 8.36 -31.30
C LYS A 11 -0.86 9.48 -31.08
N PRO A 12 -1.01 10.67 -31.69
CA PRO A 12 -0.14 11.80 -31.41
C PRO A 12 -0.27 12.23 -29.95
N ALA A 13 0.82 12.76 -29.37
CA ALA A 13 0.78 13.35 -28.04
C ALA A 13 -0.03 14.66 -28.07
N ALA A 14 -0.86 14.88 -27.04
CA ALA A 14 -1.58 16.14 -26.82
C ALA A 14 -0.59 17.31 -26.75
N SER A 15 -0.99 18.50 -27.20
CA SER A 15 -0.10 19.67 -27.33
C SER A 15 0.63 20.04 -26.03
N ASN A 16 -0.01 19.83 -24.89
CA ASN A 16 0.51 20.10 -23.54
C ASN A 16 1.27 18.91 -22.91
N HIS A 17 1.43 17.79 -23.62
CA HIS A 17 2.12 16.60 -23.11
C HIS A 17 3.61 16.86 -22.86
N ILE A 18 4.20 16.23 -21.84
CA ILE A 18 5.59 16.48 -21.43
C ILE A 18 6.62 16.25 -22.54
N SER A 19 6.40 15.24 -23.40
CA SER A 19 7.27 14.99 -24.55
C SER A 19 7.19 16.02 -25.66
N ARG A 20 6.23 16.95 -25.60
CA ARG A 20 6.14 18.12 -26.49
C ARG A 20 6.61 19.41 -25.83
N THR A 21 6.23 19.62 -24.56
CA THR A 21 6.54 20.87 -23.84
C THR A 21 7.98 20.87 -23.30
N HIS A 22 8.52 19.70 -22.93
CA HIS A 22 9.87 19.54 -22.40
C HIS A 22 10.55 18.31 -23.03
N PRO A 23 10.74 18.27 -24.35
CA PRO A 23 11.27 17.10 -25.05
C PRO A 23 12.68 16.69 -24.58
N LYS A 24 13.46 17.63 -24.03
CA LYS A 24 14.80 17.37 -23.49
C LYS A 24 14.79 16.48 -22.24
N LEU A 25 13.66 16.40 -21.53
CA LEU A 25 13.50 15.56 -20.35
C LEU A 25 13.04 14.14 -20.69
N VAL A 26 12.69 13.88 -21.96
CA VAL A 26 12.06 12.64 -22.40
C VAL A 26 12.95 11.90 -23.38
N HIS A 27 13.14 10.62 -23.12
CA HIS A 27 13.92 9.70 -23.92
C HIS A 27 13.07 8.58 -24.48
N ARG A 28 13.35 8.20 -25.72
CA ARG A 28 12.81 6.96 -26.28
C ARG A 28 13.67 5.79 -25.83
N TYR A 29 13.06 4.79 -25.20
CA TYR A 29 13.74 3.59 -24.73
C TYR A 29 12.85 2.38 -24.99
N GLY A 30 13.33 1.49 -25.87
CA GLY A 30 12.52 0.41 -26.42
C GLY A 30 11.27 0.93 -27.14
N PRO A 31 10.08 0.36 -26.87
CA PRO A 31 8.82 0.79 -27.47
C PRO A 31 8.18 2.01 -26.80
N TYR A 32 8.78 2.56 -25.75
CA TYR A 32 8.17 3.55 -24.86
C TYR A 32 8.94 4.89 -24.83
N GLU A 33 8.29 5.92 -24.31
CA GLU A 33 8.94 7.16 -23.89
C GLU A 33 9.02 7.23 -22.36
N TRP A 34 10.17 7.68 -21.87
CA TRP A 34 10.53 7.75 -20.45
C TRP A 34 11.10 9.12 -20.13
N MET A 35 10.66 9.71 -19.04
CA MET A 35 11.29 10.88 -18.44
C MET A 35 12.59 10.44 -17.77
N ASP A 36 13.64 11.26 -17.87
CA ASP A 36 14.95 10.98 -17.27
C ASP A 36 14.91 11.14 -15.75
N PRO A 37 15.05 10.07 -14.94
CA PRO A 37 15.00 10.19 -13.48
C PRO A 37 16.14 11.03 -12.91
N GLY A 38 17.23 11.20 -13.66
CA GLY A 38 18.38 12.01 -13.26
C GLY A 38 18.17 13.52 -13.37
N GLU A 39 17.07 13.97 -13.98
CA GLU A 39 16.74 15.39 -14.12
C GLU A 39 15.92 15.87 -12.91
N PRO A 40 16.40 16.88 -12.15
CA PRO A 40 15.63 17.43 -11.03
C PRO A 40 14.23 17.94 -11.43
N ALA A 41 14.08 18.45 -12.66
CA ALA A 41 12.80 18.89 -13.19
C ALA A 41 11.79 17.74 -13.35
N VAL A 42 12.25 16.52 -13.63
CA VAL A 42 11.37 15.33 -13.72
C VAL A 42 10.89 14.93 -12.33
N ARG A 43 11.77 14.91 -11.32
CA ARG A 43 11.35 14.63 -9.94
C ARG A 43 10.34 15.66 -9.44
N LYS A 44 10.63 16.95 -9.63
CA LYS A 44 9.73 18.04 -9.28
C LYS A 44 8.37 17.91 -9.97
N LEU A 45 8.35 17.59 -11.27
CA LEU A 45 7.09 17.41 -12.00
C LEU A 45 6.24 16.28 -11.38
N THR A 46 6.86 15.14 -11.09
CA THR A 46 6.17 14.00 -10.47
C THR A 46 5.66 14.35 -9.07
N GLU A 47 6.48 15.01 -8.25
CA GLU A 47 6.08 15.51 -6.94
C GLU A 47 4.90 16.48 -7.05
N ASP A 48 4.99 17.51 -7.89
CA ASP A 48 3.93 18.51 -8.06
C ASP A 48 2.60 17.86 -8.46
N VAL A 49 2.62 16.86 -9.35
CA VAL A 49 1.42 16.09 -9.73
C VAL A 49 0.85 15.31 -8.54
N VAL A 50 1.69 14.60 -7.78
CA VAL A 50 1.23 13.84 -6.61
C VAL A 50 0.65 14.78 -5.55
N LEU A 51 1.34 15.88 -5.25
CA LEU A 51 0.88 16.84 -4.24
C LEU A 51 -0.38 17.59 -4.68
N ASP A 52 -0.58 17.84 -5.98
CA ASP A 52 -1.85 18.36 -6.49
C ASP A 52 -3.02 17.40 -6.20
N LEU A 53 -2.82 16.10 -6.40
CA LEU A 53 -3.81 15.07 -6.07
C LEU A 53 -4.10 15.05 -4.56
N VAL A 54 -3.05 15.05 -3.73
CA VAL A 54 -3.18 15.06 -2.26
C VAL A 54 -3.96 16.30 -1.81
N ARG A 55 -3.72 17.48 -2.40
CA ARG A 55 -4.45 18.72 -2.05
C ARG A 55 -5.92 18.65 -2.45
N ARG A 56 -6.23 18.22 -3.67
CA ARG A 56 -7.57 18.32 -4.26
C ARG A 56 -8.53 17.22 -3.84
N TYR A 57 -8.02 16.04 -3.52
CA TYR A 57 -8.86 14.86 -3.27
C TYR A 57 -8.73 14.36 -1.84
N ASP A 58 -9.83 13.87 -1.29
CA ASP A 58 -9.86 13.24 0.04
C ASP A 58 -9.40 11.78 -0.05
N ILE A 59 -8.10 11.59 -0.24
CA ILE A 59 -7.46 10.27 -0.29
C ILE A 59 -6.88 9.90 1.08
N ASP A 60 -6.82 8.61 1.38
CA ASP A 60 -6.20 8.10 2.62
C ASP A 60 -4.73 7.68 2.43
N GLY A 61 -4.30 7.56 1.17
CA GLY A 61 -2.91 7.25 0.84
C GLY A 61 -2.54 7.45 -0.62
N VAL A 62 -1.24 7.60 -0.85
CA VAL A 62 -0.56 7.58 -2.14
C VAL A 62 0.21 6.26 -2.25
N HIS A 63 0.06 5.59 -3.39
CA HIS A 63 0.70 4.30 -3.66
C HIS A 63 1.54 4.36 -4.93
N MET A 64 2.79 3.90 -4.86
CA MET A 64 3.66 3.72 -6.02
C MET A 64 3.96 2.23 -6.23
N ASP A 65 3.82 1.75 -7.46
CA ASP A 65 4.20 0.38 -7.82
C ASP A 65 5.70 0.25 -8.17
N ASP A 66 6.11 -0.90 -8.66
CA ASP A 66 7.49 -1.37 -8.82
C ASP A 66 8.31 -0.73 -9.94
N TYR A 67 7.71 0.14 -10.75
CA TYR A 67 8.40 0.69 -11.90
C TYR A 67 9.16 1.98 -11.56
N PHE A 68 10.48 1.91 -11.57
CA PHE A 68 11.39 3.06 -11.44
C PHE A 68 12.13 3.28 -12.76
N TYR A 69 13.42 2.97 -12.86
CA TYR A 69 14.05 2.86 -14.17
C TYR A 69 13.42 1.71 -14.98
N PRO A 70 13.42 1.80 -16.32
CA PRO A 70 12.91 0.72 -17.16
C PRO A 70 13.74 -0.56 -17.02
N TYR A 71 13.10 -1.69 -17.27
CA TYR A 71 13.82 -2.94 -17.54
C TYR A 71 14.79 -2.74 -18.71
N PRO A 72 15.97 -3.38 -18.68
CA PRO A 72 16.93 -3.32 -19.76
C PRO A 72 16.30 -3.75 -21.08
N GLU A 73 16.28 -2.83 -22.03
CA GLU A 73 15.86 -3.09 -23.39
C GLU A 73 17.02 -3.73 -24.15
N THR A 74 16.70 -4.67 -25.02
CA THR A 74 17.71 -5.35 -25.83
C THR A 74 17.41 -5.19 -27.31
N GLN A 75 18.47 -5.15 -28.11
CA GLN A 75 18.38 -5.20 -29.56
C GLN A 75 19.21 -6.34 -30.11
N ARG A 76 18.69 -6.99 -31.16
CA ARG A 76 19.44 -8.01 -31.89
C ARG A 76 20.34 -7.34 -32.91
N VAL A 77 21.65 -7.46 -32.72
CA VAL A 77 22.67 -6.99 -33.67
C VAL A 77 23.39 -8.20 -34.22
N ARG A 78 23.13 -8.52 -35.50
CA ARG A 78 23.58 -9.78 -36.15
C ARG A 78 23.08 -11.00 -35.36
N ARG A 79 23.99 -11.87 -34.89
CA ARG A 79 23.69 -13.07 -34.07
C ARG A 79 23.80 -12.82 -32.56
N LYS A 80 24.01 -11.58 -32.10
CA LYS A 80 24.15 -11.24 -30.68
C LYS A 80 22.99 -10.38 -30.20
N VAL A 81 22.51 -10.65 -28.99
CA VAL A 81 21.61 -9.76 -28.25
C VAL A 81 22.49 -8.77 -27.48
N LYS A 82 22.25 -7.48 -27.67
CA LYS A 82 22.98 -6.41 -26.97
C LYS A 82 21.99 -5.58 -26.17
N GLU A 83 22.31 -5.35 -24.91
CA GLU A 83 21.59 -4.41 -24.05
C GLU A 83 21.74 -2.97 -24.57
N ILE A 84 20.63 -2.24 -24.56
CA ILE A 84 20.58 -0.81 -24.87
C ILE A 84 20.69 -0.08 -23.52
N PRO A 85 21.72 0.75 -23.30
CA PRO A 85 21.78 1.56 -22.09
C PRO A 85 20.67 2.61 -22.08
N PHE A 86 20.09 2.86 -20.91
CA PHE A 86 19.17 4.00 -20.76
C PHE A 86 19.91 5.32 -21.10
N PRO A 87 19.34 6.20 -21.93
CA PRO A 87 20.05 7.32 -22.55
C PRO A 87 20.20 8.56 -21.65
N ASP A 88 20.61 8.36 -20.39
CA ASP A 88 20.89 9.43 -19.41
C ASP A 88 22.36 9.90 -19.42
N ASP A 89 23.13 9.62 -20.49
CA ASP A 89 24.56 9.96 -20.59
C ASP A 89 24.81 11.47 -20.43
N ALA A 90 23.99 12.29 -21.10
CA ALA A 90 24.13 13.74 -21.06
C ALA A 90 23.88 14.28 -19.64
N THR A 91 22.85 13.75 -18.98
CA THR A 91 22.44 14.09 -17.61
C THR A 91 23.51 13.68 -16.61
N TYR A 92 24.02 12.45 -16.69
CA TYR A 92 25.11 11.97 -15.85
C TYR A 92 26.41 12.77 -16.06
N LYS A 93 26.77 13.11 -17.31
CA LYS A 93 27.93 13.97 -17.58
C LYS A 93 27.78 15.36 -16.98
N ARG A 94 26.57 15.95 -16.98
CA ARG A 94 26.32 17.24 -16.30
C ARG A 94 26.51 17.10 -14.79
N TYR A 95 25.97 16.04 -14.18
CA TYR A 95 26.19 15.73 -12.77
C TYR A 95 27.67 15.64 -12.41
N ARG A 96 28.46 14.87 -13.18
CA ARG A 96 29.92 14.74 -12.96
C ARG A 96 30.67 16.06 -13.12
N ARG A 97 30.34 16.88 -14.13
CA ARG A 97 30.94 18.21 -14.30
C ARG A 97 30.59 19.17 -13.18
N GLY A 98 29.42 19.00 -12.57
CA GLY A 98 29.00 19.74 -11.37
C GLY A 98 29.64 19.27 -10.06
N GLY A 99 30.65 18.38 -10.11
CA GLY A 99 31.33 17.85 -8.92
C GLY A 99 30.74 16.56 -8.34
N GLY A 100 29.75 15.95 -9.01
CA GLY A 100 29.17 14.69 -8.59
C GLY A 100 30.19 13.55 -8.52
N THR A 101 30.18 12.79 -7.43
CA THR A 101 31.20 11.75 -7.13
C THR A 101 30.68 10.32 -7.26
N LEU A 102 29.36 10.12 -7.25
CA LEU A 102 28.74 8.79 -7.35
C LEU A 102 29.10 8.10 -8.67
N SER A 103 29.16 6.76 -8.62
CA SER A 103 29.12 5.92 -9.82
C SER A 103 27.78 6.14 -10.55
N ARG A 104 27.68 5.77 -11.81
CA ARG A 104 26.41 5.96 -12.56
C ARG A 104 25.26 5.20 -11.92
N ASP A 105 25.49 3.96 -11.48
CA ASP A 105 24.46 3.14 -10.87
C ASP A 105 24.04 3.68 -9.50
N ASP A 106 25.00 4.15 -8.68
CA ASP A 106 24.68 4.79 -7.40
C ASP A 106 23.97 6.13 -7.60
N TRP A 107 24.36 6.89 -8.63
CA TRP A 107 23.68 8.12 -9.01
C TRP A 107 22.22 7.85 -9.43
N ARG A 108 21.98 6.82 -10.24
CA ARG A 108 20.62 6.39 -10.62
C ARG A 108 19.78 6.03 -9.39
N ARG A 109 20.30 5.20 -8.48
CA ARG A 109 19.63 4.88 -7.20
C ARG A 109 19.36 6.13 -6.38
N HIS A 110 20.36 6.99 -6.24
CA HIS A 110 20.23 8.24 -5.49
C HIS A 110 19.12 9.14 -6.04
N ASN A 111 18.93 9.21 -7.35
CA ASN A 111 17.83 10.00 -7.91
C ASN A 111 16.45 9.40 -7.59
N VAL A 112 16.32 8.06 -7.57
CA VAL A 112 15.09 7.38 -7.15
C VAL A 112 14.84 7.59 -5.66
N ASP A 113 15.88 7.44 -4.83
CA ASP A 113 15.85 7.71 -3.40
C ASP A 113 15.33 9.12 -3.09
N LEU A 114 15.85 10.13 -3.81
CA LEU A 114 15.40 11.51 -3.66
C LEU A 114 13.90 11.64 -3.96
N LEU A 115 13.40 11.06 -5.05
CA LEU A 115 11.96 11.12 -5.36
C LEU A 115 11.12 10.47 -4.25
N VAL A 116 11.49 9.27 -3.78
CA VAL A 116 10.73 8.57 -2.73
C VAL A 116 10.70 9.40 -1.44
N LYS A 117 11.84 9.97 -1.06
CA LYS A 117 11.93 10.85 0.13
C LYS A 117 11.12 12.14 -0.05
N GLU A 118 11.27 12.82 -1.19
CA GLU A 118 10.56 14.06 -1.53
C GLU A 118 9.04 13.83 -1.48
N LEU A 119 8.55 12.71 -2.06
CA LEU A 119 7.14 12.35 -2.02
C LEU A 119 6.65 12.04 -0.61
N ASN A 120 7.40 11.27 0.18
CA ASN A 120 7.07 11.00 1.57
C ASN A 120 6.92 12.31 2.35
N ASP A 121 7.94 13.18 2.29
CA ASP A 121 7.95 14.44 3.05
C ASP A 121 6.83 15.38 2.58
N GLY A 122 6.64 15.51 1.25
CA GLY A 122 5.64 16.38 0.65
C GLY A 122 4.21 15.95 0.97
N VAL A 123 3.89 14.64 0.90
CA VAL A 123 2.56 14.10 1.22
C VAL A 123 2.18 14.46 2.65
N HIS A 124 3.09 14.22 3.61
CA HIS A 124 2.84 14.50 5.02
C HIS A 124 2.80 16.00 5.33
N ALA A 125 3.58 16.82 4.61
CA ALA A 125 3.51 18.28 4.74
C ALA A 125 2.14 18.85 4.27
N VAL A 126 1.52 18.22 3.26
CA VAL A 126 0.21 18.64 2.74
C VAL A 126 -0.94 18.10 3.59
N LYS A 127 -0.94 16.80 3.90
CA LYS A 127 -1.96 16.15 4.74
C LYS A 127 -1.29 15.11 5.64
N PRO A 128 -1.02 15.42 6.92
CA PRO A 128 -0.24 14.55 7.80
C PRO A 128 -0.81 13.15 8.08
N TRP A 129 -2.08 12.90 7.73
CA TRP A 129 -2.73 11.60 7.90
C TRP A 129 -2.68 10.72 6.63
N VAL A 130 -2.27 11.26 5.49
CA VAL A 130 -2.23 10.53 4.21
C VAL A 130 -0.99 9.67 4.19
N ARG A 131 -1.17 8.36 4.05
CA ARG A 131 -0.04 7.42 4.00
C ARG A 131 0.65 7.44 2.64
N PHE A 132 1.96 7.43 2.61
CA PHE A 132 2.75 7.16 1.43
C PHE A 132 3.32 5.74 1.48
N GLY A 133 3.13 4.96 0.41
CA GLY A 133 3.71 3.62 0.35
C GLY A 133 4.11 3.17 -1.04
N VAL A 134 4.96 2.15 -1.05
CA VAL A 134 5.60 1.64 -2.27
C VAL A 134 5.44 0.13 -2.32
N SER A 135 5.11 -0.38 -3.51
CA SER A 135 5.07 -1.80 -3.87
C SER A 135 6.31 -2.13 -4.70
N PRO A 136 7.46 -2.43 -4.07
CA PRO A 136 8.66 -2.83 -4.80
C PRO A 136 8.58 -4.29 -5.24
N PHE A 137 9.56 -4.72 -6.03
CA PHE A 137 9.76 -6.16 -6.28
C PHE A 137 9.89 -6.93 -4.97
N GLY A 138 9.39 -8.16 -4.94
CA GLY A 138 9.53 -9.02 -3.76
C GLY A 138 10.98 -9.38 -3.42
N ILE A 139 11.90 -9.28 -4.38
CA ILE A 139 13.33 -9.54 -4.19
C ILE A 139 14.07 -8.22 -4.26
N TRP A 140 14.67 -7.76 -3.15
CA TRP A 140 15.57 -6.59 -3.17
C TRP A 140 16.82 -6.89 -4.00
N ARG A 141 17.52 -7.97 -3.65
CA ARG A 141 18.68 -8.50 -4.36
C ARG A 141 18.73 -10.03 -4.23
N PRO A 142 19.18 -10.77 -5.26
CA PRO A 142 19.53 -12.17 -5.11
C PRO A 142 20.51 -12.37 -3.96
N GLY A 143 20.34 -13.44 -3.19
CA GLY A 143 21.12 -13.69 -1.97
C GLY A 143 20.61 -12.95 -0.73
N HIS A 144 19.49 -12.22 -0.81
CA HIS A 144 18.83 -11.58 0.33
C HIS A 144 17.34 -11.94 0.39
N PRO A 145 16.96 -12.99 1.15
CA PRO A 145 17.82 -13.89 1.94
C PRO A 145 18.68 -14.85 1.09
N ALA A 146 19.69 -15.50 1.68
CA ALA A 146 20.77 -16.21 0.96
C ALA A 146 20.31 -17.25 -0.10
N SER A 147 19.16 -17.89 0.14
CA SER A 147 18.52 -18.86 -0.75
C SER A 147 17.88 -18.24 -1.99
N VAL A 148 17.57 -16.94 -1.97
CA VAL A 148 16.74 -16.31 -2.98
C VAL A 148 17.51 -16.00 -4.26
N ARG A 149 16.86 -16.26 -5.39
CA ARG A 149 17.34 -15.96 -6.74
C ARG A 149 16.26 -15.22 -7.51
N GLY A 150 16.63 -14.44 -8.51
CA GLY A 150 15.69 -13.71 -9.36
C GLY A 150 16.25 -12.39 -9.85
N LEU A 151 15.37 -11.48 -10.24
CA LEU A 151 15.73 -10.13 -10.65
C LEU A 151 16.34 -9.35 -9.47
N ASP A 152 17.46 -8.66 -9.73
CA ASP A 152 18.05 -7.70 -8.80
C ASP A 152 17.44 -6.30 -9.06
N GLN A 153 16.38 -5.93 -8.33
CA GLN A 153 15.73 -4.61 -8.54
C GLN A 153 16.67 -3.44 -8.17
N TYR A 154 17.59 -3.65 -7.24
CA TYR A 154 18.57 -2.66 -6.82
C TYR A 154 19.58 -2.34 -7.94
N ALA A 155 20.00 -3.37 -8.69
CA ALA A 155 20.95 -3.22 -9.79
C ALA A 155 20.25 -2.83 -11.11
N VAL A 156 19.08 -3.39 -11.38
CA VAL A 156 18.43 -3.30 -12.69
C VAL A 156 17.43 -2.15 -12.78
N LEU A 157 16.61 -1.97 -11.75
CA LEU A 157 15.57 -0.92 -11.71
C LEU A 157 16.03 0.29 -10.87
N TYR A 158 17.21 0.20 -10.27
CA TYR A 158 17.79 1.20 -9.38
C TYR A 158 16.86 1.55 -8.19
N ALA A 159 16.11 0.56 -7.74
CA ALA A 159 15.16 0.66 -6.64
C ALA A 159 15.79 0.11 -5.35
N ASP A 160 16.25 1.00 -4.46
CA ASP A 160 16.78 0.60 -3.16
C ASP A 160 15.69 0.55 -2.08
N ALA A 161 14.71 -0.33 -2.29
CA ALA A 161 13.54 -0.46 -1.41
C ALA A 161 13.90 -0.83 0.04
N LYS A 162 15.03 -1.53 0.25
CA LYS A 162 15.59 -1.78 1.59
C LYS A 162 15.94 -0.47 2.28
N LYS A 163 16.62 0.45 1.59
CA LYS A 163 16.96 1.77 2.13
C LYS A 163 15.71 2.58 2.47
N TRP A 164 14.71 2.63 1.59
CA TRP A 164 13.48 3.39 1.86
C TRP A 164 12.77 2.91 3.12
N LEU A 165 12.74 1.59 3.33
CA LEU A 165 12.21 0.99 4.54
C LEU A 165 13.09 1.25 5.77
N ASN A 166 14.41 1.07 5.64
CA ASN A 166 15.39 1.29 6.71
C ASN A 166 15.47 2.74 7.16
N GLU A 167 15.15 3.72 6.30
CA GLU A 167 15.16 5.16 6.60
C GLU A 167 13.76 5.70 6.95
N GLY A 168 12.73 4.85 6.91
CA GLY A 168 11.36 5.22 7.22
C GLY A 168 10.72 6.18 6.22
N TRP A 169 11.19 6.21 4.96
CA TRP A 169 10.67 7.05 3.85
C TRP A 169 9.41 6.49 3.19
N VAL A 170 8.70 5.63 3.91
CA VAL A 170 7.39 5.09 3.57
C VAL A 170 6.63 4.83 4.87
N ASP A 171 5.30 4.88 4.82
CA ASP A 171 4.42 4.40 5.88
C ASP A 171 4.13 2.91 5.75
N TYR A 172 4.13 2.41 4.52
CA TYR A 172 3.97 1.00 4.24
C TYR A 172 4.78 0.54 3.04
N LEU A 173 5.23 -0.71 3.10
CA LEU A 173 5.85 -1.41 1.98
C LEU A 173 5.02 -2.62 1.58
N THR A 174 4.84 -2.78 0.27
CA THR A 174 4.11 -3.91 -0.33
C THR A 174 5.05 -4.71 -1.23
N PRO A 175 6.01 -5.46 -0.66
CA PRO A 175 6.88 -6.29 -1.49
C PRO A 175 6.04 -7.30 -2.27
N GLN A 176 6.21 -7.33 -3.59
CA GLN A 176 5.46 -8.21 -4.49
C GLN A 176 5.89 -9.68 -4.35
N LEU A 177 5.30 -10.41 -3.40
CA LEU A 177 5.60 -11.82 -3.12
C LEU A 177 4.77 -12.75 -4.02
N TYR A 178 5.07 -12.70 -5.32
CA TYR A 178 4.24 -13.30 -6.38
C TYR A 178 4.60 -14.75 -6.75
N TRP A 179 5.20 -15.47 -5.81
CA TRP A 179 5.62 -16.87 -5.94
C TRP A 179 4.84 -17.76 -4.99
N ALA A 180 4.81 -19.05 -5.31
CA ALA A 180 4.11 -20.03 -4.49
C ALA A 180 4.83 -20.20 -3.15
N VAL A 181 4.10 -20.58 -2.10
CA VAL A 181 4.65 -20.79 -0.75
C VAL A 181 5.84 -21.74 -0.78
N ASP A 182 5.78 -22.78 -1.61
CA ASP A 182 6.79 -23.83 -1.72
C ASP A 182 7.87 -23.58 -2.79
N LYS A 183 7.83 -22.44 -3.50
CA LYS A 183 8.79 -22.13 -4.57
C LYS A 183 10.21 -21.98 -3.99
N PRO A 184 11.15 -22.93 -4.19
CA PRO A 184 12.36 -23.01 -3.34
C PRO A 184 13.25 -21.76 -3.32
N GLU A 185 13.41 -21.10 -4.46
CA GLU A 185 14.28 -19.91 -4.61
C GLU A 185 13.55 -18.58 -4.37
N GLN A 186 12.23 -18.61 -4.10
CA GLN A 186 11.41 -17.42 -3.85
C GLN A 186 10.31 -17.72 -2.83
N ARG A 187 10.63 -18.54 -1.82
CA ARG A 187 9.64 -19.00 -0.84
C ARG A 187 9.00 -17.81 -0.15
N TYR A 188 7.67 -17.80 -0.14
CA TYR A 188 6.88 -16.68 0.38
C TYR A 188 7.26 -16.32 1.83
N ASP A 189 7.37 -17.32 2.70
CA ASP A 189 7.66 -17.14 4.12
C ASP A 189 9.08 -16.58 4.37
N GLN A 190 10.07 -17.01 3.58
CA GLN A 190 11.44 -16.52 3.69
C GLN A 190 11.57 -15.07 3.26
N LEU A 191 10.93 -14.71 2.14
CA LEU A 191 10.91 -13.32 1.65
C LEU A 191 10.16 -12.40 2.62
N LEU A 192 8.99 -12.83 3.10
CA LEU A 192 8.21 -12.07 4.08
C LEU A 192 9.02 -11.80 5.35
N ARG A 193 9.65 -12.84 5.91
CA ARG A 193 10.47 -12.71 7.13
C ARG A 193 11.67 -11.80 6.91
N TRP A 194 12.29 -11.84 5.72
CA TRP A 194 13.39 -10.96 5.37
C TRP A 194 12.94 -9.49 5.34
N TRP A 195 11.86 -9.17 4.63
CA TRP A 195 11.32 -7.79 4.59
C TRP A 195 10.92 -7.25 5.96
N VAL A 196 10.31 -8.08 6.80
CA VAL A 196 10.01 -7.71 8.19
C VAL A 196 11.30 -7.44 8.98
N GLY A 197 12.36 -8.25 8.78
CA GLY A 197 13.65 -8.07 9.44
C GLY A 197 14.36 -6.77 9.05
N GLU A 198 14.10 -6.25 7.84
CA GLU A 198 14.63 -4.96 7.38
C GLU A 198 13.81 -3.75 7.87
N ASN A 199 12.75 -3.96 8.65
CA ASN A 199 11.86 -2.87 9.04
C ASN A 199 12.29 -2.17 10.34
N LEU A 200 13.34 -1.35 10.26
CA LEU A 200 13.93 -0.67 11.42
C LEU A 200 13.01 0.38 12.08
N PHE A 201 12.04 0.90 11.34
CA PHE A 201 11.12 1.95 11.79
C PHE A 201 9.70 1.44 12.11
N GLY A 202 9.48 0.12 12.07
CA GLY A 202 8.18 -0.49 12.38
C GLY A 202 7.06 -0.02 11.45
N ARG A 203 7.37 0.28 10.18
CA ARG A 203 6.39 0.65 9.14
C ARG A 203 5.47 -0.54 8.83
N HIS A 204 4.36 -0.31 8.14
CA HIS A 204 3.52 -1.45 7.79
C HIS A 204 4.20 -2.30 6.70
N ILE A 205 4.14 -3.63 6.86
CA ILE A 205 4.49 -4.57 5.79
C ILE A 205 3.20 -5.28 5.37
N TRP A 206 2.77 -4.99 4.15
CA TRP A 206 1.57 -5.56 3.53
C TRP A 206 1.96 -6.25 2.23
N PRO A 207 2.48 -7.50 2.27
CA PRO A 207 2.97 -8.18 1.08
C PRO A 207 1.91 -8.21 -0.03
N GLY A 208 2.39 -8.05 -1.26
CA GLY A 208 1.56 -8.23 -2.46
C GLY A 208 1.38 -9.71 -2.75
N ASN A 209 0.14 -10.18 -2.84
CA ASN A 209 -0.20 -11.51 -3.32
C ASN A 209 -0.65 -11.46 -4.78
N TYR A 210 -0.11 -12.36 -5.62
CA TYR A 210 -0.55 -12.46 -7.02
C TYR A 210 -1.82 -13.31 -7.16
N THR A 211 -2.91 -12.83 -6.58
CA THR A 211 -4.21 -13.51 -6.59
C THR A 211 -4.73 -13.77 -8.01
N GLY A 212 -4.32 -12.97 -8.99
CA GLY A 212 -4.64 -13.17 -10.41
C GLY A 212 -4.22 -14.53 -10.97
N LYS A 213 -3.25 -15.24 -10.38
CA LYS A 213 -2.88 -16.60 -10.79
C LYS A 213 -3.98 -17.63 -10.60
N VAL A 214 -4.98 -17.38 -9.75
CA VAL A 214 -6.14 -18.29 -9.60
C VAL A 214 -7.02 -18.29 -10.85
N ALA A 215 -7.03 -17.21 -11.63
CA ALA A 215 -7.80 -17.13 -12.88
C ALA A 215 -7.07 -17.76 -14.09
N PHE A 216 -5.84 -18.25 -13.91
CA PHE A 216 -5.12 -18.85 -15.03
C PHE A 216 -5.74 -20.19 -15.41
N THR A 217 -5.68 -20.52 -16.69
CA THR A 217 -6.26 -21.75 -17.26
C THR A 217 -5.18 -22.76 -17.70
N ASN A 218 -3.91 -22.46 -17.43
CA ASN A 218 -2.77 -23.30 -17.78
C ASN A 218 -2.17 -23.96 -16.53
N SER A 219 -1.11 -24.75 -16.71
CA SER A 219 -0.43 -25.47 -15.62
C SER A 219 0.20 -24.59 -14.54
N SER A 220 0.26 -23.27 -14.73
CA SER A 220 0.77 -22.33 -13.72
C SER A 220 -0.32 -21.73 -12.83
N ALA A 221 -1.58 -22.14 -13.03
CA ALA A 221 -2.71 -21.71 -12.22
C ALA A 221 -2.56 -22.14 -10.76
N TRP A 222 -2.93 -21.24 -9.85
CA TRP A 222 -3.01 -21.53 -8.42
C TRP A 222 -4.43 -21.91 -8.02
N ARG A 223 -4.54 -22.70 -6.96
CA ARG A 223 -5.82 -22.94 -6.27
C ARG A 223 -6.04 -21.84 -5.23
N THR A 224 -7.28 -21.59 -4.85
CA THR A 224 -7.59 -20.60 -3.79
C THR A 224 -6.83 -20.91 -2.48
N ASP A 225 -6.55 -22.18 -2.19
CA ASP A 225 -5.75 -22.61 -1.03
C ASP A 225 -4.36 -21.96 -0.95
N GLU A 226 -3.71 -21.72 -2.10
CA GLU A 226 -2.41 -21.05 -2.14
C GLU A 226 -2.50 -19.62 -1.59
N ILE A 227 -3.56 -18.89 -1.94
CA ILE A 227 -3.78 -17.52 -1.47
C ILE A 227 -4.15 -17.50 0.01
N LEU A 228 -4.99 -18.45 0.46
CA LEU A 228 -5.34 -18.59 1.87
C LEU A 228 -4.13 -18.93 2.73
N GLU A 229 -3.25 -19.79 2.24
CA GLU A 229 -2.00 -20.14 2.94
C GLU A 229 -1.05 -18.95 3.02
N GLN A 230 -0.90 -18.16 1.95
CA GLN A 230 -0.13 -16.91 1.98
C GLN A 230 -0.68 -15.93 3.02
N ILE A 231 -2.01 -15.75 3.10
CA ILE A 231 -2.64 -14.91 4.12
C ILE A 231 -2.38 -15.46 5.53
N ARG A 232 -2.45 -16.79 5.72
CA ARG A 232 -2.17 -17.45 6.99
C ARG A 232 -0.71 -17.23 7.43
N LEU A 233 0.24 -17.36 6.50
CA LEU A 233 1.66 -17.09 6.75
C LEU A 233 1.90 -15.61 7.08
N THR A 234 1.26 -14.68 6.36
CA THR A 234 1.30 -13.26 6.70
C THR A 234 0.82 -13.00 8.13
N ARG A 235 -0.31 -13.59 8.53
CA ARG A 235 -0.85 -13.45 9.90
C ARG A 235 0.05 -14.04 10.98
N ALA A 236 0.74 -15.13 10.66
CA ALA A 236 1.64 -15.80 11.59
C ALA A 236 2.98 -15.06 11.77
N GLN A 237 3.29 -14.08 10.91
CA GLN A 237 4.54 -13.32 10.96
C GLN A 237 4.35 -11.99 11.73
N PRO A 238 4.90 -11.85 12.95
CA PRO A 238 4.91 -10.57 13.65
C PRO A 238 5.57 -9.49 12.79
N GLY A 239 4.99 -8.30 12.74
CA GLY A 239 5.46 -7.17 11.91
C GLY A 239 4.81 -7.07 10.53
N ALA A 240 4.08 -8.10 10.08
CA ALA A 240 3.21 -8.01 8.90
C ALA A 240 1.75 -8.01 9.33
N THR A 241 0.95 -7.07 8.80
CA THR A 241 -0.37 -6.74 9.38
C THR A 241 -1.50 -6.68 8.36
N GLY A 242 -1.23 -7.03 7.11
CA GLY A 242 -2.20 -6.97 6.02
C GLY A 242 -1.65 -7.57 4.74
N ASN A 243 -2.44 -7.58 3.68
CA ASN A 243 -2.05 -8.08 2.36
C ASN A 243 -2.62 -7.16 1.27
N VAL A 244 -1.95 -7.11 0.11
CA VAL A 244 -2.46 -6.42 -1.08
C VAL A 244 -2.67 -7.42 -2.20
N HIS A 245 -3.89 -7.49 -2.75
CA HIS A 245 -4.24 -8.47 -3.79
C HIS A 245 -4.04 -7.88 -5.19
N PHE A 246 -3.13 -8.46 -5.99
CA PHE A 246 -3.01 -8.15 -7.40
C PHE A 246 -3.83 -9.15 -8.24
N SER A 247 -4.97 -8.79 -8.83
CA SER A 247 -5.63 -7.47 -8.81
C SER A 247 -7.15 -7.62 -8.64
N MET A 248 -7.87 -6.52 -8.44
CA MET A 248 -9.34 -6.51 -8.25
C MET A 248 -10.13 -7.35 -9.27
N LYS A 249 -9.66 -7.43 -10.52
CA LYS A 249 -10.32 -8.20 -11.59
C LYS A 249 -10.60 -9.65 -11.18
N VAL A 250 -9.66 -10.32 -10.50
CA VAL A 250 -9.84 -11.73 -10.13
C VAL A 250 -10.92 -11.90 -9.06
N LEU A 251 -11.05 -10.93 -8.15
CA LEU A 251 -12.09 -10.94 -7.12
C LEU A 251 -13.48 -10.76 -7.75
N GLN A 252 -13.60 -9.93 -8.80
CA GLN A 252 -14.85 -9.79 -9.55
C GLN A 252 -15.23 -11.05 -10.33
N GLN A 253 -14.24 -11.74 -10.90
CA GLN A 253 -14.45 -12.99 -11.65
C GLN A 253 -14.75 -14.18 -10.75
N ASN A 254 -14.25 -14.13 -9.51
CA ASN A 254 -14.44 -15.15 -8.49
C ASN A 254 -14.13 -16.60 -8.95
N PRO A 255 -12.97 -16.85 -9.59
CA PRO A 255 -12.59 -18.21 -9.96
C PRO A 255 -12.37 -19.03 -8.69
N ASP A 256 -12.65 -20.32 -8.76
CA ASP A 256 -12.39 -21.26 -7.66
C ASP A 256 -13.00 -20.84 -6.30
N GLN A 257 -14.18 -20.19 -6.35
CA GLN A 257 -14.91 -19.66 -5.18
C GLN A 257 -14.05 -18.76 -4.28
N LEU A 258 -13.10 -18.05 -4.88
CA LEU A 258 -12.10 -17.25 -4.19
C LEU A 258 -12.71 -16.27 -3.17
N VAL A 259 -13.75 -15.53 -3.55
CA VAL A 259 -14.38 -14.51 -2.71
C VAL A 259 -15.13 -15.15 -1.55
N GLU A 260 -15.93 -16.20 -1.78
CA GLU A 260 -16.65 -16.89 -0.71
C GLU A 260 -15.69 -17.52 0.29
N ARG A 261 -14.60 -18.11 -0.21
CA ARG A 261 -13.55 -18.68 0.63
C ARG A 261 -12.81 -17.62 1.43
N LEU A 262 -12.44 -16.49 0.80
CA LEU A 262 -11.84 -15.36 1.52
C LEU A 262 -12.79 -14.85 2.59
N GLN A 263 -14.07 -14.65 2.31
CA GLN A 263 -15.06 -14.20 3.28
C GLN A 263 -15.28 -15.19 4.42
N ARG A 264 -15.22 -16.50 4.17
CA ARG A 264 -15.47 -17.50 5.21
C ARG A 264 -14.23 -17.84 6.05
N GLU A 265 -13.05 -17.88 5.43
CA GLU A 265 -11.84 -18.47 6.02
C GLU A 265 -10.80 -17.40 6.42
N ALA A 266 -10.59 -16.39 5.57
CA ALA A 266 -9.59 -15.36 5.82
C ALA A 266 -10.23 -14.11 6.47
N TYR A 267 -11.13 -13.43 5.78
CA TYR A 267 -11.67 -12.11 6.12
C TYR A 267 -13.10 -12.18 6.70
N ALA A 268 -13.34 -13.15 7.58
CA ALA A 268 -14.68 -13.43 8.15
C ALA A 268 -15.22 -12.38 9.12
N ALA A 269 -14.33 -11.58 9.72
CA ALA A 269 -14.72 -10.50 10.61
C ALA A 269 -14.17 -9.16 10.10
N PRO A 270 -14.91 -8.05 10.29
CA PRO A 270 -14.38 -6.72 10.05
C PRO A 270 -13.14 -6.49 10.92
N ALA A 271 -12.15 -5.80 10.36
CA ALA A 271 -10.94 -5.41 11.07
C ALA A 271 -10.62 -3.94 10.80
N LEU A 272 -10.12 -3.24 11.81
CA LEU A 272 -9.58 -1.90 11.62
C LEU A 272 -8.27 -1.98 10.85
N VAL A 273 -8.00 -0.97 10.03
CA VAL A 273 -6.66 -0.76 9.48
C VAL A 273 -5.69 -0.56 10.65
N PRO A 274 -4.55 -1.27 10.71
CA PRO A 274 -3.57 -1.11 11.77
C PRO A 274 -3.12 0.35 11.95
N ALA A 275 -2.99 0.76 13.21
CA ALA A 275 -2.58 2.12 13.56
C ALA A 275 -1.18 2.44 13.01
N SER A 276 -1.07 3.56 12.30
CA SER A 276 0.21 4.10 11.81
C SER A 276 0.75 5.05 12.87
N ARG A 277 1.26 4.47 13.96
CA ARG A 277 1.54 5.20 15.22
C ARG A 277 2.62 6.27 15.12
N TRP A 278 3.38 6.28 14.02
CA TRP A 278 4.38 7.30 13.72
C TRP A 278 3.79 8.54 13.04
N LEU A 279 2.55 8.49 12.56
CA LEU A 279 1.84 9.64 12.02
C LEU A 279 1.12 10.43 13.12
N PRO A 280 0.94 11.75 12.95
CA PRO A 280 0.19 12.56 13.91
C PRO A 280 -1.22 12.01 14.15
N SER A 281 -1.54 11.75 15.42
CA SER A 281 -2.86 11.29 15.84
C SER A 281 -3.75 12.46 16.26
N SER A 282 -5.06 12.30 16.08
CA SER A 282 -6.05 13.22 16.63
C SER A 282 -6.22 13.10 18.15
N GLY A 283 -5.69 12.05 18.78
CA GLY A 283 -5.65 11.91 20.24
C GLY A 283 -7.02 11.82 20.92
N TYR A 284 -8.00 11.15 20.30
CA TYR A 284 -9.36 11.06 20.84
C TYR A 284 -9.41 10.46 22.25
N SER A 285 -10.12 11.14 23.15
CA SER A 285 -10.52 10.56 24.44
C SER A 285 -11.54 9.45 24.23
N ALA A 286 -11.83 8.69 25.29
CA ALA A 286 -12.96 7.76 25.28
C ALA A 286 -14.25 8.50 24.85
N PRO A 287 -15.09 7.88 24.01
CA PRO A 287 -16.30 8.53 23.53
C PRO A 287 -17.40 8.59 24.60
N VAL A 288 -18.35 9.50 24.44
CA VAL A 288 -19.54 9.53 25.28
C VAL A 288 -20.63 8.73 24.57
N VAL A 289 -21.08 7.66 25.22
CA VAL A 289 -22.03 6.71 24.66
C VAL A 289 -23.19 6.50 25.61
N ALA A 290 -24.40 6.57 25.10
CA ALA A 290 -25.64 6.23 25.81
C ALA A 290 -26.39 5.13 25.05
N THR A 291 -27.19 4.35 25.76
CA THR A 291 -28.11 3.39 25.12
C THR A 291 -29.54 3.81 25.35
N ARG A 292 -30.39 3.61 24.35
CA ARG A 292 -31.84 3.81 24.43
C ARG A 292 -32.57 2.74 23.64
N ILE A 293 -33.87 2.60 23.92
CA ILE A 293 -34.79 1.88 23.04
C ILE A 293 -35.43 2.92 22.13
N ASP A 294 -35.33 2.73 20.81
CA ASP A 294 -36.03 3.58 19.86
C ASP A 294 -37.53 3.37 19.99
N THR A 295 -38.30 4.44 20.21
CA THR A 295 -39.73 4.32 20.49
C THR A 295 -40.56 3.94 19.28
N ARG A 296 -40.03 4.12 18.05
CA ARG A 296 -40.73 3.78 16.81
C ARG A 296 -40.48 2.34 16.40
N SER A 297 -39.22 1.89 16.38
CA SER A 297 -38.89 0.52 15.98
C SER A 297 -38.85 -0.47 17.15
N GLY A 298 -38.58 0.01 18.37
CA GLY A 298 -38.30 -0.83 19.54
C GLY A 298 -36.89 -1.40 19.56
N ASP A 299 -35.99 -0.93 18.67
CA ASP A 299 -34.61 -1.39 18.60
C ASP A 299 -33.77 -0.80 19.73
N ARG A 300 -32.75 -1.52 20.16
CA ARG A 300 -31.71 -0.95 21.01
C ARG A 300 -30.70 -0.19 20.16
N VAL A 301 -30.56 1.09 20.47
CA VAL A 301 -29.68 2.03 19.79
C VAL A 301 -28.62 2.53 20.75
N VAL A 302 -27.41 2.74 20.25
CA VAL A 302 -26.36 3.53 20.92
C VAL A 302 -26.29 4.91 20.30
N ASP A 303 -26.29 5.95 21.13
CA ASP A 303 -25.99 7.31 20.70
C ASP A 303 -24.47 7.53 20.85
N LEU A 304 -23.84 8.05 19.79
CA LEU A 304 -22.39 8.11 19.60
C LEU A 304 -21.91 9.57 19.54
N SER A 305 -21.01 9.94 20.45
CA SER A 305 -20.41 11.27 20.45
C SER A 305 -19.01 11.27 21.04
N LEU A 306 -18.22 12.29 20.71
CA LEU A 306 -16.94 12.55 21.37
C LEU A 306 -17.14 13.45 22.59
N ALA A 307 -16.38 13.23 23.65
CA ALA A 307 -16.42 14.08 24.84
C ALA A 307 -16.00 15.54 24.54
N LYS A 308 -15.14 15.72 23.54
CA LYS A 308 -14.74 17.03 23.01
C LYS A 308 -14.97 17.03 21.51
N ALA A 309 -15.63 18.08 21.02
CA ALA A 309 -15.77 18.29 19.59
C ALA A 309 -14.38 18.48 18.95
N VAL A 310 -14.14 17.77 17.86
CA VAL A 310 -12.94 17.88 17.03
C VAL A 310 -13.37 18.19 15.60
N PRO A 311 -12.59 18.97 14.84
CA PRO A 311 -12.87 19.20 13.43
C PRO A 311 -13.04 17.85 12.70
N ASN A 312 -14.16 17.70 11.99
CA ASN A 312 -14.54 16.50 11.22
C ASN A 312 -14.90 15.24 12.03
N GLY A 313 -14.90 15.29 13.38
CA GLY A 313 -15.26 14.14 14.20
C GLY A 313 -14.29 12.96 14.11
N PRO A 314 -14.67 11.76 14.59
CA PRO A 314 -13.88 10.56 14.38
C PRO A 314 -13.92 10.13 12.91
N TRP A 315 -12.94 9.33 12.49
CA TRP A 315 -12.97 8.71 11.16
C TRP A 315 -13.92 7.51 11.13
N LEU A 316 -13.83 6.66 12.14
CA LEU A 316 -14.69 5.49 12.31
C LEU A 316 -15.09 5.34 13.78
N TRP A 317 -16.19 4.63 13.99
CA TRP A 317 -16.54 4.02 15.26
C TRP A 317 -16.30 2.51 15.17
N ALA A 318 -15.60 1.95 16.16
CA ALA A 318 -15.55 0.51 16.37
C ALA A 318 -16.50 0.16 17.52
N ILE A 319 -17.59 -0.54 17.20
CA ILE A 319 -18.66 -0.91 18.11
C ILE A 319 -18.60 -2.42 18.32
N GLN A 320 -18.42 -2.85 19.55
CA GLN A 320 -18.35 -4.26 19.91
C GLN A 320 -19.49 -4.61 20.85
N THR A 321 -20.22 -5.67 20.53
CA THR A 321 -21.32 -6.17 21.34
C THR A 321 -21.01 -7.59 21.79
N ARG A 322 -21.29 -7.89 23.06
CA ARG A 322 -21.16 -9.24 23.62
C ARG A 322 -22.54 -9.83 23.86
N THR A 323 -22.76 -11.03 23.36
CA THR A 323 -23.90 -11.89 23.70
C THR A 323 -23.39 -13.23 24.23
N ASP A 324 -24.28 -14.15 24.54
CA ASP A 324 -23.90 -15.53 24.90
C ASP A 324 -23.21 -16.27 23.74
N ALA A 325 -23.45 -15.83 22.50
CA ALA A 325 -22.77 -16.36 21.31
C ALA A 325 -21.34 -15.81 21.12
N GLY A 326 -20.92 -14.84 21.95
CA GLY A 326 -19.60 -14.23 21.90
C GLY A 326 -19.60 -12.76 21.48
N TRP A 327 -18.45 -12.30 20.99
CA TRP A 327 -18.25 -10.92 20.55
C TRP A 327 -18.57 -10.74 19.07
N ARG A 328 -19.28 -9.66 18.75
CA ARG A 328 -19.43 -9.14 17.39
C ARG A 328 -18.80 -7.75 17.34
N THR A 329 -18.16 -7.43 16.21
CA THR A 329 -17.61 -6.09 15.95
C THR A 329 -18.26 -5.52 14.69
N GLU A 330 -18.65 -4.26 14.76
CA GLU A 330 -19.13 -3.44 13.65
C GLU A 330 -18.23 -2.20 13.56
N ILE A 331 -17.86 -1.84 12.33
CA ILE A 331 -17.05 -0.65 12.05
C ILE A 331 -17.90 0.25 11.17
N VAL A 332 -18.23 1.43 11.66
CA VAL A 332 -19.15 2.35 11.00
C VAL A 332 -18.50 3.72 10.80
N PRO A 333 -18.93 4.51 9.79
CA PRO A 333 -18.40 5.84 9.54
C PRO A 333 -18.52 6.75 10.76
N GLY A 334 -17.50 7.56 11.03
CA GLY A 334 -17.51 8.47 12.19
C GLY A 334 -18.52 9.61 12.11
N VAL A 335 -19.12 9.83 10.94
CA VAL A 335 -20.27 10.73 10.75
C VAL A 335 -21.57 10.18 11.35
N GLU A 336 -21.59 8.91 11.73
CA GLU A 336 -22.76 8.29 12.36
C GLU A 336 -22.86 8.70 13.84
N HIS A 337 -24.03 9.19 14.23
CA HIS A 337 -24.33 9.64 15.60
C HIS A 337 -25.19 8.64 16.38
N THR A 338 -25.76 7.65 15.71
CA THR A 338 -26.59 6.61 16.34
C THR A 338 -26.43 5.30 15.59
N HIS A 339 -26.28 4.17 16.28
CA HIS A 339 -26.17 2.85 15.65
C HIS A 339 -27.07 1.81 16.33
N VAL A 340 -27.74 0.97 15.54
CA VAL A 340 -28.58 -0.11 16.05
C VAL A 340 -27.70 -1.29 16.47
N VAL A 341 -27.67 -1.59 17.76
CA VAL A 341 -26.85 -2.70 18.31
C VAL A 341 -27.64 -4.00 18.49
N ALA A 342 -28.98 -3.91 18.58
CA ALA A 342 -29.85 -5.07 18.62
C ALA A 342 -31.26 -4.69 18.15
N PRO A 343 -31.77 -5.28 17.05
CA PRO A 343 -33.16 -5.11 16.64
C PRO A 343 -34.14 -5.60 17.71
N ARG A 344 -35.37 -5.09 17.68
CA ARG A 344 -36.45 -5.56 18.56
C ARG A 344 -36.63 -7.07 18.42
N GLY A 345 -36.70 -7.78 19.56
CA GLY A 345 -36.92 -9.23 19.61
C GLY A 345 -35.68 -10.07 19.33
N SER A 346 -34.53 -9.46 19.03
CA SER A 346 -33.25 -10.15 18.92
C SER A 346 -32.57 -10.33 20.28
N VAL A 347 -31.56 -11.21 20.32
CA VAL A 347 -30.70 -11.40 21.49
C VAL A 347 -30.05 -10.06 21.86
N GLN A 348 -30.31 -9.61 23.07
CA GLN A 348 -29.77 -8.35 23.55
C GLN A 348 -28.32 -8.53 23.98
N PRO A 349 -27.42 -7.57 23.67
CA PRO A 349 -26.07 -7.62 24.20
C PRO A 349 -26.09 -7.50 25.72
N THR A 350 -25.13 -8.12 26.40
CA THR A 350 -24.84 -7.98 27.83
C THR A 350 -23.78 -6.92 28.10
N GLU A 351 -22.95 -6.63 27.09
CA GLU A 351 -21.92 -5.60 27.13
C GLU A 351 -21.81 -4.92 25.76
N ILE A 352 -21.62 -3.61 25.77
CA ILE A 352 -21.32 -2.82 24.58
C ILE A 352 -20.03 -2.04 24.83
N ARG A 353 -19.10 -2.07 23.87
CA ARG A 353 -17.87 -1.29 23.87
C ARG A 353 -17.80 -0.43 22.63
N VAL A 354 -17.41 0.82 22.78
CA VAL A 354 -17.26 1.75 21.66
C VAL A 354 -15.92 2.46 21.73
N ARG A 355 -15.25 2.54 20.59
CA ARG A 355 -14.03 3.34 20.40
C ARG A 355 -14.20 4.27 19.20
N ALA A 356 -13.80 5.52 19.36
CA ALA A 356 -13.50 6.40 18.23
C ALA A 356 -12.16 6.00 17.61
N VAL A 357 -12.06 6.04 16.28
CA VAL A 357 -10.83 5.75 15.51
C VAL A 357 -10.49 6.93 14.62
N ASP A 358 -9.21 7.33 14.56
CA ASP A 358 -8.73 8.39 13.67
C ASP A 358 -8.35 7.87 12.26
N ARG A 359 -8.04 8.78 11.33
CA ARG A 359 -7.71 8.42 9.93
C ARG A 359 -6.43 7.59 9.79
N VAL A 360 -5.55 7.64 10.79
CA VAL A 360 -4.31 6.85 10.80
C VAL A 360 -4.45 5.55 11.58
N GLY A 361 -5.67 5.22 12.06
CA GLY A 361 -6.04 3.93 12.66
C GLY A 361 -5.85 3.85 14.17
N ASN A 362 -5.55 4.95 14.87
CA ASN A 362 -5.49 4.94 16.33
C ASN A 362 -6.90 4.86 16.90
N ALA A 363 -7.14 3.86 17.74
CA ALA A 363 -8.38 3.75 18.51
C ALA A 363 -8.20 4.41 19.88
N SER A 364 -9.16 5.24 20.27
CA SER A 364 -9.30 5.78 21.63
C SER A 364 -9.45 4.67 22.67
N ALA A 365 -9.35 5.06 23.96
CA ALA A 365 -9.85 4.22 25.05
C ALA A 365 -11.34 3.90 24.83
N GLU A 366 -11.77 2.73 25.27
CA GLU A 366 -13.17 2.30 25.08
C GLU A 366 -14.08 2.85 26.16
N THR A 367 -15.31 3.16 25.75
CA THR A 367 -16.43 3.34 26.65
C THR A 367 -17.19 2.03 26.74
N ARG A 368 -17.35 1.53 27.96
CA ARG A 368 -18.05 0.27 28.26
C ARG A 368 -19.41 0.56 28.85
N LEU A 369 -20.43 -0.12 28.35
CA LEU A 369 -21.79 -0.10 28.89
C LEU A 369 -22.20 -1.52 29.26
N SER A 370 -22.49 -1.74 30.54
CA SER A 370 -23.22 -2.93 30.97
C SER A 370 -24.70 -2.72 30.69
N THR A 371 -25.31 -3.69 30.02
CA THR A 371 -26.76 -3.70 29.75
C THR A 371 -27.50 -4.70 30.63
N GLN A 372 -26.76 -5.43 31.49
CA GLN A 372 -27.35 -6.18 32.60
C GLN A 372 -27.77 -5.18 33.68
N ARG A 373 -29.06 -5.21 34.04
CA ARG A 373 -29.59 -4.47 35.19
C ARG A 373 -29.26 -5.18 36.49
#